data_AF-W9QEI3-F1
#
_entry.id   AF-W9QEI3-F1
#
_cell.length_a   1.000
_cell.length_b   1.000
_cell.length_c   1.000
_cell.angle_alpha   90.00
_cell.angle_beta   90.00
_cell.angle_gamma   90.00
#
_symmetry.space_group_name_H-M   'P 1'
#
loop_
_entity.id
_entity.type
_entity.pdbx_description
1 polymer ?
#
loop_
_entity_poly.entity_id
_entity_poly.type
_entity_poly.pdbx_seq_one_letter_code
_entity_poly.pdbx_strand_id
1 'polypeptide(L)'
;MGDPPVPVKSLAAFLIRRHSDQLSSIALSPNPKLHYPLFVDFAELLEDDPLLARLVFSQPTEYLRFFDQAAVWAHSVISVCICYC
;
A
#
# COMPACT_ATOMS: atom_id res chain seq x y z
N MET A 1 -18.05 -3.34 -5.57
CA MET A 1 -16.60 -3.51 -5.33
C MET A 1 -16.39 -4.92 -4.83
N GLY A 2 -15.74 -5.79 -5.63
CA GLY A 2 -15.40 -7.13 -5.16
C GLY A 2 -14.36 -7.05 -4.06
N ASP A 3 -14.41 -7.97 -3.09
CA ASP A 3 -13.39 -8.06 -2.05
C ASP A 3 -11.99 -8.19 -2.70
N PRO A 4 -11.02 -7.36 -2.29
CA PRO A 4 -9.68 -7.49 -2.81
C PRO A 4 -9.10 -8.87 -2.45
N PRO A 5 -8.26 -9.46 -3.31
CA PRO A 5 -7.56 -10.70 -3.04
C PRO A 5 -6.90 -10.65 -1.65
N VAL A 6 -6.85 -11.78 -0.93
CA VAL A 6 -6.19 -11.86 0.39
C VAL A 6 -4.79 -11.23 0.40
N PRO A 7 -3.92 -11.42 -0.62
CA PRO A 7 -2.63 -10.74 -0.70
C PRO A 7 -2.72 -9.21 -0.70
N VAL A 8 -3.72 -8.64 -1.36
CA VAL A 8 -3.94 -7.19 -1.44
C VAL A 8 -4.34 -6.63 -0.07
N LYS A 9 -5.14 -7.37 0.72
CA LYS A 9 -5.50 -6.96 2.08
C LYS A 9 -4.29 -6.94 3.02
N SER A 10 -3.44 -7.98 2.98
CA SER A 10 -2.22 -8.03 3.79
C SER A 10 -1.22 -6.94 3.40
N LEU A 11 -1.00 -6.74 2.10
CA LEU A 11 -0.16 -5.66 1.57
C LEU A 11 -0.68 -4.28 1.96
N ALA A 12 -1.98 -4.07 1.89
CA ALA A 12 -2.56 -2.80 2.30
C ALA A 12 -2.43 -2.56 3.79
N ALA A 13 -2.62 -3.59 4.62
CA ALA A 13 -2.39 -3.48 6.06
C ALA A 13 -0.94 -3.11 6.37
N PHE A 14 0.03 -3.71 5.68
CA PHE A 14 1.44 -3.34 5.78
C PHE A 14 1.67 -1.85 5.41
N LEU A 15 1.16 -1.41 4.25
CA LEU A 15 1.28 -0.02 3.79
C LEU A 15 0.64 0.99 4.76
N ILE A 16 -0.53 0.68 5.30
CA ILE A 16 -1.20 1.53 6.29
C ILE A 16 -0.39 1.60 7.59
N ARG A 17 0.20 0.49 8.05
CA ARG A 17 0.92 0.46 9.33
C ARG A 17 2.30 1.11 9.26
N ARG A 18 3.03 0.92 8.16
CA ARG A 18 4.43 1.37 8.01
C ARG A 18 4.56 2.68 7.23
N HIS A 19 3.62 2.99 6.34
CA HIS A 19 3.71 4.13 5.43
C HIS A 19 2.50 5.06 5.53
N SER A 20 1.78 5.05 6.67
CA SER A 20 0.66 5.96 6.95
C SER A 20 1.02 7.42 6.72
N ASP A 21 2.22 7.83 7.12
CA ASP A 21 2.66 9.22 7.08
C ASP A 21 2.88 9.69 5.65
N GLN A 22 3.53 8.84 4.82
CA GLN A 22 3.65 9.09 3.39
C GLN A 22 2.27 9.12 2.72
N LEU A 23 1.41 8.13 3.00
CA LEU A 23 0.06 8.07 2.43
C LEU A 23 -0.79 9.29 2.83
N SER A 24 -0.67 9.77 4.07
CA SER A 24 -1.37 10.96 4.55
C SER A 24 -0.82 12.22 3.90
N SER A 25 0.51 12.33 3.75
CA SER A 25 1.13 13.45 3.02
C SER A 25 0.68 13.50 1.55
N ILE A 26 0.51 12.34 0.91
CA ILE A 26 -0.03 12.23 -0.44
C ILE A 26 -1.50 12.66 -0.48
N ALA A 27 -2.32 12.18 0.46
CA ALA A 27 -3.74 12.51 0.53
C ALA A 27 -4.00 14.00 0.82
N LEU A 28 -3.12 14.65 1.59
CA LEU A 28 -3.17 16.08 1.89
C LEU A 28 -2.57 16.96 0.78
N SER A 29 -2.01 16.35 -0.27
CA SER A 29 -1.44 17.12 -1.37
C SER A 29 -2.52 17.92 -2.12
N PRO A 30 -2.28 19.20 -2.39
CA PRO A 30 -3.23 20.04 -3.13
C PRO A 30 -3.38 19.65 -4.61
N ASN A 31 -2.51 18.76 -5.13
CA ASN A 31 -2.55 18.35 -6.54
C ASN A 31 -2.87 16.85 -6.70
N PRO A 32 -4.13 16.50 -7.04
CA PRO A 32 -4.55 15.11 -7.20
C PRO A 32 -3.98 14.43 -8.47
N LYS A 33 -3.30 15.17 -9.36
CA LYS A 33 -2.67 14.64 -10.57
C LYS A 33 -1.19 14.33 -10.42
N LEU A 34 -0.60 14.61 -9.26
CA LEU A 34 0.82 14.32 -9.05
C LEU A 34 1.00 12.83 -8.76
N HIS A 35 1.84 12.16 -9.55
CA HIS A 35 2.27 10.80 -9.24
C HIS A 35 3.19 10.87 -8.01
N TYR A 36 2.71 10.35 -6.88
CA TYR A 36 3.54 10.19 -5.70
C TYR A 36 4.09 8.77 -5.63
N PRO A 37 5.42 8.58 -5.83
CA PRO A 37 6.02 7.27 -5.63
C PRO A 37 5.99 6.91 -4.14
N LEU A 38 5.49 5.72 -3.83
CA LEU A 38 5.64 5.10 -2.51
C LEU A 38 6.96 4.34 -2.50
N PHE A 39 7.83 4.67 -1.54
CA PHE A 39 9.10 3.98 -1.36
C PHE A 39 8.93 2.93 -0.28
N VAL A 40 8.95 1.67 -0.68
CA VAL A 40 8.85 0.51 0.22
C VAL A 40 10.20 -0.19 0.21
N ASP A 41 10.81 -0.35 1.38
CA ASP A 41 12.00 -1.19 1.52
C ASP A 41 11.59 -2.66 1.60
N PHE A 42 12.22 -3.50 0.78
CA PHE A 42 11.97 -4.94 0.81
C PHE A 42 12.38 -5.57 2.16
N ALA A 43 13.40 -5.01 2.84
CA ALA A 43 13.80 -5.46 4.16
C ALA A 43 12.66 -5.31 5.17
N GLU A 44 11.93 -4.19 5.14
CA GLU A 44 10.78 -3.96 6.03
C GLU A 44 9.63 -4.93 5.77
N LEU A 45 9.37 -5.24 4.49
CA LEU A 45 8.37 -6.24 4.12
C LEU A 45 8.78 -7.65 4.60
N LEU A 46 10.06 -7.99 4.48
CA LEU A 46 10.60 -9.27 4.92
C LEU A 46 10.54 -9.43 6.44
N GLU A 47 10.75 -8.34 7.19
CA GLU A 47 10.62 -8.31 8.65
C GLU A 47 9.17 -8.44 9.12
N ASP A 48 8.21 -7.83 8.42
CA ASP A 48 6.79 -7.83 8.80
C ASP A 48 6.07 -9.14 8.36
N ASP A 49 6.23 -9.55 7.10
CA ASP A 49 5.66 -10.78 6.56
C ASP A 49 6.65 -11.49 5.61
N PRO A 50 7.50 -12.39 6.15
CA PRO A 50 8.51 -13.07 5.35
C PRO A 50 7.92 -14.01 4.30
N LEU A 51 6.69 -14.51 4.49
CA LEU A 51 6.03 -15.36 3.51
C LEU A 51 5.59 -14.52 2.30
N LEU A 52 4.98 -13.37 2.56
CA LEU A 52 4.58 -12.41 1.54
C LEU A 52 5.79 -11.83 0.79
N ALA A 53 6.87 -11.51 1.50
CA ALA A 53 8.12 -11.08 0.87
C ALA A 53 8.69 -12.14 -0.09
N ARG A 54 8.65 -13.43 0.29
CA ARG A 54 9.04 -14.53 -0.61
C ARG A 54 8.12 -14.67 -1.81
N LEU A 55 6.82 -14.45 -1.65
CA LEU A 55 5.86 -14.47 -2.76
C LEU A 55 6.11 -13.31 -3.74
N VAL A 56 6.37 -12.11 -3.23
CA VAL A 56 6.76 -10.94 -4.03
C VAL A 56 8.05 -11.21 -4.79
N PHE A 57 9.05 -11.83 -4.14
CA PHE A 57 10.33 -12.16 -4.78
C PHE A 57 10.19 -13.26 -5.84
N SER A 58 9.35 -14.27 -5.60
CA SER A 58 9.15 -15.40 -6.52
C SER A 58 8.24 -15.07 -7.70
N GLN A 59 7.24 -14.22 -7.51
CA GLN A 59 6.24 -13.85 -8.52
C GLN A 59 6.05 -12.32 -8.60
N PRO A 60 7.12 -11.56 -8.92
CA PRO A 60 7.08 -10.10 -8.84
C PRO A 60 6.05 -9.49 -9.79
N THR A 61 5.87 -10.04 -10.99
CA THR A 61 4.93 -9.50 -11.98
C THR A 61 3.48 -9.47 -11.50
N GLU A 62 3.07 -10.47 -10.71
CA GLU A 62 1.71 -10.54 -10.17
C GLU A 62 1.61 -9.75 -8.87
N TYR A 63 2.57 -9.92 -7.97
CA TYR A 63 2.52 -9.32 -6.65
C TYR A 63 2.79 -7.81 -6.65
N LEU A 64 3.57 -7.29 -7.59
CA LEU A 64 3.71 -5.84 -7.77
C LEU A 64 2.37 -5.20 -8.21
N ARG A 65 1.58 -5.90 -9.04
CA ARG A 65 0.22 -5.43 -9.40
C ARG A 65 -0.73 -5.46 -8.22
N PHE A 66 -0.54 -6.40 -7.28
CA PHE A 66 -1.28 -6.41 -6.01
C PHE A 66 -0.84 -5.28 -5.09
N PHE A 67 0.45 -4.93 -5.09
CA PHE A 67 0.98 -3.75 -4.39
C PHE A 67 0.35 -2.45 -4.90
N ASP A 68 0.21 -2.28 -6.21
CA ASP A 68 -0.46 -1.11 -6.79
C ASP A 68 -1.92 -1.00 -6.30
N GLN A 69 -2.65 -2.13 -6.33
CA GLN A 69 -4.03 -2.18 -5.84
C GLN A 69 -4.12 -1.91 -4.33
N ALA A 70 -3.18 -2.46 -3.56
CA ALA A 70 -3.09 -2.26 -2.12
C ALA A 70 -2.79 -0.80 -1.77
N ALA A 71 -1.90 -0.14 -2.52
CA ALA A 71 -1.57 1.28 -2.35
C ALA A 71 -2.78 2.18 -2.63
N VAL A 72 -3.51 1.93 -3.72
CA VAL A 72 -4.75 2.66 -4.03
C VAL A 72 -5.80 2.47 -2.94
N TRP A 73 -5.96 1.24 -2.44
CA TRP A 73 -6.91 0.97 -1.37
C TRP A 73 -6.49 1.62 -0.05
N ALA A 74 -5.22 1.52 0.33
CA ALA A 74 -4.67 2.16 1.53
C ALA A 74 -4.82 3.69 1.48
N HIS A 75 -4.53 4.30 0.33
CA HIS A 75 -4.76 5.72 0.11
C HIS A 75 -6.24 6.09 0.23
N SER A 76 -7.16 5.29 -0.33
CA SER A 76 -8.60 5.51 -0.19
C SER A 76 -9.06 5.45 1.27
N VAL A 77 -8.53 4.52 2.07
CA VAL A 77 -8.88 4.40 3.49
C VAL A 77 -8.38 5.62 4.27
N ILE A 78 -7.14 6.04 4.06
CA ILE A 78 -6.54 7.19 4.76
C ILE A 78 -7.17 8.51 4.32
N SER A 79 -7.44 8.69 3.03
CA SER A 79 -8.11 9.89 2.52
C SER A 79 -9.52 10.07 3.11
N VAL A 80 -10.26 8.97 3.30
CA VAL A 80 -11.53 9.02 4.03
C VAL A 80 -11.29 9.41 5.49
N CYS A 81 -10.34 8.79 6.20
CA CYS A 81 -10.04 9.15 7.60
C CYS A 81 -9.68 10.63 7.78
N ILE A 82 -8.93 11.23 6.86
CA ILE A 82 -8.53 12.65 6.92
C ILE A 82 -9.73 13.58 6.68
N CYS A 83 -10.66 13.25 5.81
CA CYS A 83 -11.87 14.06 5.58
C CYS A 83 -12.88 14.04 6.74
N TYR A 84 -12.77 13.07 7.66
CA TYR A 84 -13.66 12.92 8.83
C TYR A 84 -13.02 13.39 10.16
N CYS A 85 -11.79 13.89 10.15
CA CYS A 85 -11.12 14.55 11.29
C CYS A 85 -11.16 16.07 11.13
#